data_AF-A6VRY7-F1
#
_entry.id   AF-A6VRY7-F1
#
_cell.length_a   1.000
_cell.length_b   1.000
_cell.length_c   1.000
_cell.angle_alpha   90.00
_cell.angle_beta   90.00
_cell.angle_gamma   90.00
#
_symmetry.space_group_name_H-M   'P 1'
#
loop_
_entity.id
_entity.type
_entity.pdbx_description
1 polymer ?
#
loop_
_entity_poly.entity_id
_entity_poly.type
_entity_poly.pdbx_seq_one_letter_code
_entity_poly.pdbx_strand_id
1 'polypeptide(L)'
;MKTRVYIDGYNFYFGCLKGTPYKWLDPVSLIETLLIRSGAPESVLDELAVKFFTAEISERAASDSNSLNDQRAYHLALYNHSQDRLQTIKGNYSIDKTKFPKVELDERGKEKEPKFSERVKIWKMEEKQSDVNVALEAVYDAVTDLTLEHIVFVTNDTDIIPALRKIQSHNALKQRSPVKIGLIIPMRKSDSERKGNQSLKDFADWTIKYIHEEELQISQLPCRVAGAKSAIKPVSWFKYPEKVEEILNTLSQKGVEGSVPKAWKWLERPLHHADGLENMKGIPADLMDDEIALGIIHQHVKAYANYKKRS
;
A
#
# COMPACT_ATOMS: atom_id res chain seq x y z
N MET A 1 6.26 24.31 0.82
CA MET A 1 5.30 24.13 1.93
C MET A 1 5.66 22.89 2.73
N LYS A 2 5.94 23.03 4.03
CA LYS A 2 6.17 21.91 4.94
C LYS A 2 4.91 21.04 5.04
N THR A 3 5.02 19.78 4.62
CA THR A 3 3.86 18.90 4.37
C THR A 3 3.92 17.63 5.21
N ARG A 4 2.78 17.27 5.83
CA ARG A 4 2.52 15.96 6.44
C ARG A 4 1.39 15.23 5.73
N VAL A 5 1.48 13.91 5.67
CA VAL A 5 0.55 13.05 4.93
C VAL A 5 0.02 11.94 5.84
N TYR A 6 -1.29 11.75 5.83
CA TYR A 6 -2.00 10.77 6.66
C TYR A 6 -2.66 9.76 5.72
N ILE A 7 -2.14 8.54 5.71
CA ILE A 7 -2.58 7.47 4.82
C ILE A 7 -3.46 6.51 5.60
N ASP A 8 -4.71 6.40 5.20
CA ASP A 8 -5.62 5.35 5.65
C ASP A 8 -5.29 4.06 4.89
N GLY A 9 -4.58 3.15 5.55
CA GLY A 9 -4.01 1.94 4.94
C GLY A 9 -5.05 0.96 4.42
N TYR A 10 -6.20 0.81 5.10
CA TYR A 10 -7.27 -0.07 4.63
C TYR A 10 -8.02 0.55 3.46
N ASN A 11 -8.40 1.83 3.56
CA ASN A 11 -9.05 2.54 2.46
C ASN A 11 -8.14 2.53 1.22
N PHE A 12 -6.84 2.73 1.42
CA PHE A 12 -5.84 2.67 0.36
C PHE A 12 -5.67 1.26 -0.23
N TYR A 13 -5.55 0.23 0.61
CA TYR A 13 -5.44 -1.15 0.16
C TYR A 13 -6.66 -1.56 -0.66
N PHE A 14 -7.86 -1.40 -0.12
CA PHE A 14 -9.07 -1.83 -0.80
C PHE A 14 -9.41 -0.99 -2.02
N GLY A 15 -9.04 0.29 -2.06
CA GLY A 15 -9.34 1.19 -3.18
C GLY A 15 -8.34 1.20 -4.31
N CYS A 16 -7.06 0.95 -4.02
CA CYS A 16 -6.00 1.12 -5.00
C CYS A 16 -5.15 -0.14 -5.22
N LEU A 17 -4.86 -0.92 -4.16
CA LEU A 17 -3.86 -1.97 -4.21
C LEU A 17 -4.44 -3.38 -4.36
N LYS A 18 -5.62 -3.65 -3.81
CA LYS A 18 -6.26 -4.98 -3.85
C LYS A 18 -6.48 -5.41 -5.29
N GLY A 19 -6.09 -6.65 -5.59
CA GLY A 19 -6.16 -7.23 -6.92
C GLY A 19 -5.08 -6.77 -7.89
N THR A 20 -4.06 -6.04 -7.43
CA THR A 20 -2.92 -5.61 -8.26
C THR A 20 -1.60 -6.23 -7.79
N PRO A 21 -0.55 -6.22 -8.63
CA PRO A 21 0.81 -6.54 -8.21
C PRO A 21 1.50 -5.40 -7.41
N TYR A 22 0.86 -4.23 -7.25
CA TYR A 22 1.49 -3.03 -6.69
C TYR A 22 1.44 -2.95 -5.15
N LYS A 23 1.23 -4.08 -4.47
CA LYS A 23 1.11 -4.14 -3.00
C LYS A 23 2.47 -3.89 -2.29
N TRP A 24 3.60 -4.06 -2.98
CA TRP A 24 4.95 -3.83 -2.44
C TRP A 24 5.39 -2.37 -2.65
N LEU A 25 4.51 -1.45 -2.29
CA LEU A 25 4.62 -0.02 -2.58
C LEU A 25 5.58 0.67 -1.59
N ASP A 26 6.30 1.69 -2.06
CA ASP A 26 6.90 2.72 -1.21
C ASP A 26 5.93 3.91 -1.13
N PRO A 27 5.21 4.08 0.01
CA PRO A 27 4.27 5.19 0.15
C PRO A 27 4.97 6.55 0.09
N VAL A 28 6.24 6.66 0.48
CA VAL A 28 6.96 7.94 0.46
C VAL A 28 7.20 8.37 -0.99
N SER A 29 7.80 7.49 -1.80
CA SER A 29 8.00 7.71 -3.24
C SER A 29 6.68 8.00 -3.98
N LEU A 30 5.60 7.29 -3.63
CA LEU A 30 4.29 7.55 -4.25
C LEU A 30 3.80 8.96 -3.92
N ILE A 31 3.88 9.38 -2.66
CA ILE A 31 3.45 10.71 -2.24
C ILE A 31 4.28 11.80 -2.91
N GLU A 32 5.60 11.65 -2.99
CA GLU A 32 6.46 12.59 -3.70
C GLU A 32 6.04 12.72 -5.17
N THR A 33 5.76 11.59 -5.82
CA THR A 33 5.26 11.55 -7.21
C THR A 33 3.93 12.28 -7.34
N LEU A 34 2.97 12.01 -6.45
CA LEU A 34 1.63 12.60 -6.50
C LEU A 34 1.65 14.10 -6.20
N LEU A 35 2.52 14.56 -5.30
CA LEU A 35 2.64 15.98 -4.95
C LEU A 35 3.07 16.84 -6.15
N ILE A 36 3.88 16.32 -7.07
CA ILE A 36 4.33 17.04 -8.28
C ILE A 36 3.14 17.54 -9.12
N ARG A 37 2.05 16.77 -9.19
CA ARG A 37 0.83 17.13 -9.94
C ARG A 37 -0.35 17.54 -9.07
N SER A 38 -0.10 17.79 -7.79
CA SER A 38 -1.11 18.28 -6.86
C SER A 38 -1.42 19.77 -7.09
N GLY A 39 -2.38 20.31 -6.34
CA GLY A 39 -2.61 21.76 -6.27
C GLY A 39 -1.57 22.52 -5.41
N ALA A 40 -0.47 21.87 -5.02
CA ALA A 40 0.61 22.41 -4.20
C ALA A 40 1.97 21.77 -4.58
N PRO A 41 2.46 21.90 -5.82
CA PRO A 41 3.72 21.26 -6.27
C PRO A 41 4.97 21.72 -5.50
N GLU A 42 4.91 22.87 -4.82
CA GLU A 42 5.92 23.40 -3.91
C GLU A 42 5.99 22.69 -2.55
N SER A 43 5.19 21.64 -2.36
CA SER A 43 5.17 20.83 -1.14
C SER A 43 6.48 20.08 -0.95
N VAL A 44 6.99 20.13 0.27
CA VAL A 44 8.17 19.36 0.71
C VAL A 44 7.76 18.56 1.93
N LEU A 45 8.02 17.25 1.89
CA LEU A 45 7.74 16.36 3.02
C LEU A 45 8.66 16.71 4.20
N ASP A 46 8.06 16.90 5.37
CA ASP A 46 8.73 17.00 6.68
C ASP A 46 9.50 15.71 7.06
N GLU A 47 10.31 15.79 8.12
CA GLU A 47 10.80 14.61 8.83
C GLU A 47 9.61 13.82 9.40
N LEU A 48 9.61 12.49 9.23
CA LEU A 48 8.46 11.63 9.58
C LEU A 48 7.12 12.10 8.99
N ALA A 49 7.14 12.72 7.81
CA ALA A 49 5.96 13.31 7.20
C ALA A 49 4.84 12.32 6.89
N VAL A 50 5.16 11.07 6.57
CA VAL A 50 4.15 10.09 6.15
C VAL A 50 3.72 9.25 7.33
N LYS A 51 2.50 9.45 7.82
CA LYS A 51 1.88 8.62 8.85
C LYS A 51 0.96 7.60 8.18
N PHE A 52 1.33 6.32 8.27
CA PHE A 52 0.62 5.20 7.66
C PHE A 52 -0.19 4.46 8.73
N PHE A 53 -1.52 4.57 8.66
CA PHE A 53 -2.45 4.01 9.64
C PHE A 53 -2.98 2.67 9.14
N THR A 54 -2.83 1.61 9.93
CA THR A 54 -3.26 0.26 9.51
C THR A 54 -3.49 -0.62 10.73
N ALA A 55 -4.24 -1.71 10.59
CA ALA A 55 -4.26 -2.80 11.56
C ALA A 55 -3.51 -4.04 11.05
N GLU A 56 -2.98 -4.83 11.98
CA GLU A 56 -2.43 -6.16 11.65
C GLU A 56 -3.57 -7.13 11.35
N ILE A 57 -3.45 -7.85 10.23
CA ILE A 57 -4.46 -8.81 9.81
C ILE A 57 -4.53 -9.93 10.86
N SER A 58 -5.74 -10.29 11.27
CA SER A 58 -5.90 -11.46 12.12
C SER A 58 -5.77 -12.75 11.31
N GLU A 59 -4.94 -13.70 11.79
CA GLU A 59 -4.80 -15.05 11.20
C GLU A 59 -6.16 -15.73 11.01
N ARG A 60 -7.10 -15.51 11.94
CA ARG A 60 -8.43 -16.12 11.92
C ARG A 60 -9.36 -15.54 10.85
N ALA A 61 -9.02 -14.37 10.30
CA ALA A 61 -9.79 -13.67 9.27
C ALA A 61 -9.04 -13.62 7.92
N ALA A 62 -7.81 -14.13 7.86
CA ALA A 62 -7.01 -14.12 6.65
C ALA A 62 -7.67 -14.99 5.57
N SER A 63 -7.80 -14.46 4.36
CA SER A 63 -8.34 -15.21 3.21
C SER A 63 -7.33 -16.23 2.64
N ASP A 64 -6.03 -15.97 2.85
CA ASP A 64 -4.91 -16.84 2.47
C ASP A 64 -4.01 -17.03 3.71
N SER A 65 -3.53 -18.26 3.92
CA SER A 65 -2.63 -18.63 5.03
C SER A 65 -1.35 -17.79 5.08
N ASN A 66 -0.92 -17.22 3.96
CA ASN A 66 0.27 -16.36 3.89
C ASN A 66 -0.02 -14.88 4.14
N SER A 67 -1.28 -14.43 4.17
CA SER A 67 -1.64 -12.99 4.19
C SER A 67 -0.98 -12.23 5.36
N LEU A 68 -0.92 -12.83 6.55
CA LEU A 68 -0.30 -12.19 7.70
C LEU A 68 1.22 -12.08 7.53
N ASN A 69 1.87 -13.13 7.03
CA ASN A 69 3.31 -13.13 6.82
C ASN A 69 3.70 -12.14 5.72
N ASP A 70 2.90 -12.04 4.66
CA ASP A 70 3.06 -11.06 3.59
C ASP A 70 2.94 -9.62 4.12
N GLN A 71 1.93 -9.35 4.95
CA GLN A 71 1.76 -8.03 5.57
C GLN A 71 2.93 -7.71 6.51
N ARG A 72 3.37 -8.68 7.32
CA ARG A 72 4.53 -8.50 8.22
C ARG A 72 5.81 -8.24 7.43
N ALA A 73 6.01 -8.92 6.31
CA ALA A 73 7.13 -8.67 5.41
C ALA A 73 7.07 -7.25 4.85
N TYR A 74 5.89 -6.77 4.46
CA TYR A 74 5.70 -5.42 3.98
C TYR A 74 5.97 -4.36 5.06
N HIS A 75 5.42 -4.52 6.28
CA HIS A 75 5.70 -3.59 7.38
C HIS A 75 7.18 -3.58 7.77
N LEU A 76 7.86 -4.73 7.71
CA LEU A 76 9.31 -4.79 7.91
C LEU A 76 10.07 -4.06 6.78
N ALA A 77 9.60 -4.15 5.54
CA ALA A 77 10.18 -3.43 4.41
C ALA A 77 10.03 -1.92 4.59
N LEU A 78 8.85 -1.43 4.98
CA LEU A 78 8.62 -0.02 5.28
C LEU A 78 9.52 0.49 6.42
N TYR A 79 9.65 -0.30 7.49
CA TYR A 79 10.55 0.03 8.60
C TYR A 79 12.01 0.11 8.11
N ASN A 80 12.49 -0.88 7.38
CA ASN A 80 13.86 -0.90 6.90
C ASN A 80 14.17 0.18 5.86
N HIS A 81 13.21 0.54 4.99
CA HIS A 81 13.42 1.46 3.87
C HIS A 81 13.20 2.93 4.26
N SER A 82 12.19 3.19 5.09
CA SER A 82 11.61 4.52 5.24
C SER A 82 11.39 4.95 6.69
N GLN A 83 11.99 4.29 7.70
CA GLN A 83 11.77 4.64 9.13
C GLN A 83 12.02 6.12 9.49
N ASP A 84 12.90 6.83 8.78
CA ASP A 84 13.20 8.24 9.04
C ASP A 84 12.17 9.20 8.39
N ARG A 85 11.32 8.67 7.50
CA ARG A 85 10.36 9.44 6.68
C ARG A 85 8.91 9.01 6.87
N LEU A 86 8.70 7.78 7.33
CA LEU A 86 7.40 7.13 7.46
C LEU A 86 7.24 6.50 8.84
N GLN A 87 6.14 6.82 9.49
CA GLN A 87 5.72 6.22 10.75
C GLN A 87 4.49 5.33 10.53
N THR A 88 4.58 4.06 10.90
CA THR A 88 3.43 3.14 10.88
C THR A 88 2.71 3.18 12.22
N ILE A 89 1.42 3.54 12.22
CA ILE A 89 0.58 3.61 13.41
C ILE A 89 -0.44 2.48 13.35
N LYS A 90 -0.32 1.54 14.30
CA LYS A 90 -1.15 0.33 14.33
C LYS A 90 -2.44 0.54 15.11
N GLY A 91 -3.58 0.36 14.44
CA GLY A 91 -4.88 0.13 15.07
C GLY A 91 -5.07 -1.32 15.51
N ASN A 92 -6.31 -1.72 15.76
CA ASN A 92 -6.66 -3.06 16.20
C ASN A 92 -7.60 -3.74 15.20
N TYR A 93 -7.50 -5.06 15.06
CA TYR A 93 -8.42 -5.85 14.25
C TYR A 93 -9.37 -6.63 15.15
N SER A 94 -10.67 -6.47 14.95
CA SER A 94 -11.69 -7.18 15.74
C SER A 94 -12.46 -8.19 14.92
N ILE A 95 -12.73 -9.34 15.55
CA ILE A 95 -13.53 -10.43 15.00
C ILE A 95 -14.61 -10.77 16.00
N ASP A 96 -15.81 -10.27 15.74
CA ASP A 96 -16.96 -10.40 16.63
C ASP A 96 -18.03 -11.31 16.02
N LYS A 97 -18.66 -12.16 16.86
CA LYS A 97 -19.87 -12.89 16.47
C LYS A 97 -21.07 -11.99 16.75
N THR A 98 -21.79 -11.59 15.71
CA THR A 98 -22.94 -10.67 15.83
C THR A 98 -24.13 -11.15 15.01
N LYS A 99 -25.30 -10.55 15.23
CA LYS A 99 -26.52 -10.84 14.48
C LYS A 99 -26.89 -9.64 13.62
N PHE A 100 -26.87 -9.80 12.29
CA PHE A 100 -27.25 -8.75 11.34
C PHE A 100 -28.54 -9.13 10.59
N PRO A 101 -29.36 -8.14 10.21
CA PRO A 101 -30.55 -8.39 9.40
C PRO A 101 -30.15 -8.90 8.02
N LYS A 102 -30.80 -9.98 7.58
CA LYS A 102 -30.65 -10.58 6.26
C LYS A 102 -31.33 -9.70 5.22
N VAL A 103 -30.76 -9.58 4.02
CA VAL A 103 -31.45 -8.97 2.87
C VAL A 103 -32.44 -9.98 2.33
N GLU A 104 -33.73 -9.68 2.43
CA GLU A 104 -34.82 -10.56 1.98
C GLU A 104 -36.03 -9.77 1.49
N LEU A 105 -36.83 -10.43 0.66
CA LEU A 105 -38.06 -9.86 0.10
C LEU A 105 -39.27 -10.21 0.98
N ASP A 106 -40.25 -9.32 1.02
CA ASP A 106 -41.58 -9.60 1.58
C ASP A 106 -42.42 -10.47 0.61
N GLU A 107 -43.65 -10.82 1.03
CA GLU A 107 -44.59 -11.62 0.23
C GLU A 107 -45.00 -10.95 -1.09
N ARG A 108 -44.72 -9.63 -1.25
CA ARG A 108 -45.01 -8.84 -2.45
C ARG A 108 -43.76 -8.65 -3.33
N GLY A 109 -42.63 -9.26 -2.97
CA GLY A 109 -41.38 -9.16 -3.71
C GLY A 109 -40.60 -7.86 -3.47
N LYS A 110 -40.90 -7.11 -2.40
CA LYS A 110 -40.18 -5.88 -2.04
C LYS A 110 -39.15 -6.16 -0.94
N GLU A 111 -37.96 -5.56 -1.03
CA GLU A 111 -36.95 -5.66 0.03
C GLU A 111 -37.50 -5.18 1.38
N LYS A 112 -37.38 -6.04 2.40
CA LYS A 112 -37.78 -5.70 3.76
C LYS A 112 -36.83 -4.66 4.35
N GLU A 113 -37.37 -3.75 5.16
CA GLU A 113 -36.51 -2.88 5.97
C GLU A 113 -35.71 -3.73 6.99
N PRO A 114 -34.48 -3.33 7.36
CA PRO A 114 -33.63 -4.08 8.29
C PRO A 114 -34.29 -4.42 9.64
N LYS A 115 -35.19 -3.56 10.14
CA LYS A 115 -35.94 -3.78 11.39
C LYS A 115 -36.96 -4.93 11.33
N PHE A 116 -37.43 -5.30 10.13
CA PHE A 116 -38.42 -6.36 9.90
C PHE A 116 -37.81 -7.65 9.35
N SER A 117 -36.49 -7.67 9.15
CA SER A 117 -35.79 -8.79 8.53
C SER A 117 -35.34 -9.82 9.57
N GLU A 118 -35.31 -11.09 9.18
CA GLU A 118 -34.69 -12.14 10.00
C GLU A 118 -33.23 -11.79 10.30
N ARG A 119 -32.77 -12.03 11.54
CA ARG A 119 -31.37 -11.76 11.93
C ARG A 119 -30.53 -13.02 11.88
N VAL A 120 -29.51 -13.01 11.04
CA VAL A 120 -28.56 -14.12 10.88
C VAL A 120 -27.28 -13.87 11.66
N LYS A 121 -26.69 -14.94 12.21
CA LYS A 121 -25.42 -14.87 12.93
C LYS A 121 -24.27 -14.81 11.93
N ILE A 122 -23.46 -13.76 12.03
CA ILE A 122 -22.31 -13.53 11.15
C ILE A 122 -21.04 -13.31 11.97
N TRP A 123 -19.89 -13.50 11.32
CA TRP A 123 -18.62 -12.97 11.78
C TRP A 123 -18.47 -11.56 11.22
N LYS A 124 -18.47 -10.55 12.11
CA LYS A 124 -18.12 -9.17 11.74
C LYS A 124 -16.63 -9.01 11.95
N MET A 125 -15.93 -8.68 10.87
CA MET A 125 -14.51 -8.45 10.88
C MET A 125 -14.30 -6.99 10.51
N GLU A 126 -13.66 -6.23 11.40
CA GLU A 126 -13.48 -4.80 11.20
C GLU A 126 -12.15 -4.33 11.80
N GLU A 127 -11.50 -3.42 11.08
CA GLU A 127 -10.45 -2.58 11.65
C GLU A 127 -11.09 -1.57 12.61
N LYS A 128 -10.41 -1.31 13.72
CA LYS A 128 -10.81 -0.35 14.75
C LYS A 128 -9.69 0.65 14.97
N GLN A 129 -10.09 1.88 15.30
CA GLN A 129 -9.24 3.00 15.71
C GLN A 129 -8.41 3.67 14.62
N SER A 130 -8.29 3.10 13.42
CA SER A 130 -7.45 3.70 12.37
C SER A 130 -8.00 5.04 11.88
N ASP A 131 -9.31 5.12 11.64
CA ASP A 131 -10.06 6.34 11.36
C ASP A 131 -9.89 7.41 12.45
N VAL A 132 -10.05 7.00 13.72
CA VAL A 132 -9.90 7.87 14.89
C VAL A 132 -8.46 8.39 15.00
N ASN A 133 -7.46 7.52 14.79
CA ASN A 133 -6.05 7.89 14.85
C ASN A 133 -5.67 8.85 13.73
N VAL A 134 -6.14 8.63 12.49
CA VAL A 134 -5.95 9.57 11.37
C VAL A 134 -6.47 10.96 11.75
N ALA A 135 -7.70 11.02 12.26
CA ALA A 135 -8.35 12.27 12.64
C ALA A 135 -7.61 12.99 13.78
N LEU A 136 -7.25 12.26 14.84
CA LEU A 136 -6.57 12.82 16.02
C LEU A 136 -5.18 13.33 15.68
N GLU A 137 -4.36 12.54 15.00
CA GLU A 137 -3.00 12.92 14.62
C GLU A 137 -3.00 14.15 13.71
N ALA A 138 -3.88 14.18 12.70
CA ALA A 138 -3.93 15.30 11.77
C ALA A 138 -4.39 16.60 12.44
N VAL A 139 -5.42 16.54 13.30
CA VAL A 139 -5.87 17.73 14.04
C VAL A 139 -4.83 18.18 15.05
N TYR A 140 -4.21 17.24 15.77
CA TYR A 140 -3.18 17.54 16.75
C TYR A 140 -1.98 18.23 16.09
N ASP A 141 -1.47 17.69 14.99
CA ASP A 141 -0.39 18.28 14.21
C ASP A 141 -0.78 19.66 13.67
N ALA A 142 -1.99 19.81 13.12
CA ALA A 142 -2.49 21.09 12.61
C ALA A 142 -2.60 22.17 13.69
N VAL A 143 -2.82 21.80 14.95
CA VAL A 143 -2.95 22.74 16.07
C VAL A 143 -1.60 23.03 16.73
N THR A 144 -0.75 22.01 16.88
CA THR A 144 0.45 22.10 17.72
C THR A 144 1.71 22.43 16.94
N ASP A 145 1.82 22.04 15.68
CA ASP A 145 2.97 22.40 14.85
C ASP A 145 2.70 23.68 14.07
N LEU A 146 3.24 24.79 14.60
CA LEU A 146 3.12 26.11 13.99
C LEU A 146 3.90 26.25 12.67
N THR A 147 4.84 25.35 12.39
CA THR A 147 5.62 25.32 11.15
C THR A 147 4.94 24.52 10.05
N LEU A 148 3.92 23.73 10.37
CA LEU A 148 3.17 22.94 9.41
C LEU A 148 2.30 23.84 8.53
N GLU A 149 2.51 23.77 7.22
CA GLU A 149 1.81 24.61 6.24
C GLU A 149 0.78 23.81 5.42
N HIS A 150 0.94 22.49 5.35
CA HIS A 150 0.16 21.64 4.47
C HIS A 150 -0.06 20.25 5.08
N ILE A 151 -1.30 19.77 5.02
CA ILE A 151 -1.69 18.42 5.40
C ILE A 151 -2.36 17.74 4.21
N VAL A 152 -2.01 16.49 3.95
CA VAL A 152 -2.63 15.67 2.91
C VAL A 152 -3.27 14.43 3.50
N PHE A 153 -4.55 14.22 3.21
CA PHE A 153 -5.25 12.98 3.55
C PHE A 153 -5.29 12.05 2.34
N VAL A 154 -4.93 10.78 2.54
CA VAL A 154 -5.08 9.73 1.53
C VAL A 154 -6.18 8.79 1.98
N THR A 155 -7.42 9.13 1.63
CA THR A 155 -8.61 8.37 1.99
C THR A 155 -9.81 8.81 1.13
N ASN A 156 -10.79 7.92 0.98
CA ASN A 156 -12.13 8.20 0.47
C ASN A 156 -13.21 7.97 1.55
N ASP A 157 -12.79 7.79 2.80
CA ASP A 157 -13.71 7.63 3.93
C ASP A 157 -14.24 8.98 4.41
N THR A 158 -15.55 9.09 4.55
CA THR A 158 -16.22 10.32 5.01
C THR A 158 -16.10 10.52 6.52
N ASP A 159 -15.66 9.52 7.28
CA ASP A 159 -15.55 9.61 8.73
C ASP A 159 -14.45 10.60 9.19
N ILE A 160 -13.57 11.02 8.28
CA ILE A 160 -12.57 12.07 8.52
C ILE A 160 -13.11 13.50 8.36
N ILE A 161 -14.33 13.70 7.85
CA ILE A 161 -14.95 15.04 7.68
C ILE A 161 -14.91 15.89 8.97
N PRO A 162 -15.23 15.36 10.16
CA PRO A 162 -15.13 16.12 11.40
C PRO A 162 -13.72 16.68 11.65
N ALA A 163 -12.66 15.93 11.31
CA ALA A 163 -11.29 16.39 11.43
C ALA A 163 -11.01 17.57 10.48
N LEU A 164 -11.40 17.45 9.22
CA LEU A 164 -11.26 18.54 8.23
C LEU A 164 -11.97 19.82 8.69
N ARG A 165 -13.21 19.69 9.19
CA ARG A 165 -13.98 20.82 9.76
C ARG A 165 -13.25 21.48 10.92
N LYS A 166 -12.59 20.71 11.78
CA LYS A 166 -11.81 21.25 12.91
C LYS A 166 -10.58 22.01 12.43
N ILE A 167 -9.86 21.50 11.44
CA ILE A 167 -8.70 22.19 10.84
C ILE A 167 -9.15 23.51 10.18
N GLN A 168 -10.23 23.49 9.40
CA GLN A 168 -10.79 24.72 8.81
C GLN A 168 -11.26 25.73 9.88
N SER A 169 -11.91 25.25 10.94
CA SER A 169 -12.32 26.09 12.06
C SER A 169 -11.11 26.73 12.74
N HIS A 170 -10.02 25.97 12.92
CA HIS A 170 -8.77 26.49 13.46
C HIS A 170 -8.16 27.55 12.53
N ASN A 171 -8.10 27.32 11.23
CA ASN A 171 -7.64 28.29 10.24
C ASN A 171 -8.44 29.61 10.32
N ALA A 172 -9.75 29.53 10.53
CA ALA A 172 -10.63 30.69 10.66
C ALA A 172 -10.34 31.56 11.90
N LEU A 173 -9.70 31.00 12.95
CA LEU A 173 -9.28 31.78 14.12
C LEU A 173 -8.11 32.73 13.83
N LYS A 174 -7.41 32.57 12.70
CA LYS A 174 -6.28 33.41 12.27
C LYS A 174 -5.18 33.59 13.32
N GLN A 175 -5.00 32.59 14.20
CA GLN A 175 -3.94 32.59 15.22
C GLN A 175 -2.56 32.27 14.63
N ARG A 176 -2.53 31.64 13.44
CA ARG A 176 -1.34 31.33 12.66
C ARG A 176 -1.67 31.32 11.16
N SER A 177 -0.65 31.18 10.31
CA SER A 177 -0.85 30.96 8.88
C SER A 177 -1.73 29.73 8.65
N PRO A 178 -2.73 29.81 7.74
CA PRO A 178 -3.67 28.72 7.53
C PRO A 178 -2.95 27.48 6.98
N VAL A 179 -3.34 26.30 7.49
CA VAL A 179 -2.88 25.01 6.98
C VAL A 179 -3.69 24.66 5.74
N LYS A 180 -3.01 24.48 4.61
CA LYS A 180 -3.64 23.98 3.38
C LYS A 180 -4.00 22.50 3.53
N ILE A 181 -5.13 22.09 2.97
CA ILE A 181 -5.66 20.74 3.05
C ILE A 181 -5.67 20.12 1.65
N GLY A 182 -4.86 19.08 1.45
CA GLY A 182 -4.87 18.22 0.28
C GLY A 182 -5.68 16.95 0.51
N LEU A 183 -6.34 16.47 -0.54
CA LEU A 183 -7.04 15.19 -0.54
C LEU A 183 -6.57 14.32 -1.71
N ILE A 184 -6.14 13.10 -1.43
CA ILE A 184 -5.85 12.09 -2.44
C ILE A 184 -6.86 10.97 -2.26
N ILE A 185 -7.68 10.75 -3.28
CA ILE A 185 -8.66 9.66 -3.28
C ILE A 185 -7.93 8.41 -3.76
N PRO A 186 -7.77 7.37 -2.91
CA PRO A 186 -7.03 6.16 -3.26
C PRO A 186 -7.87 5.24 -4.16
N MET A 187 -8.08 5.66 -5.40
CA MET A 187 -8.79 4.90 -6.42
C MET A 187 -8.01 4.86 -7.72
N ARG A 188 -8.16 3.76 -8.47
CA ARG A 188 -7.58 3.64 -9.82
C ARG A 188 -8.51 4.28 -10.84
N LYS A 189 -7.95 4.86 -11.91
CA LYS A 189 -8.73 5.48 -13.00
C LYS A 189 -9.70 4.51 -13.68
N SER A 190 -9.35 3.22 -13.74
CA SER A 190 -10.16 2.16 -14.34
C SER A 190 -11.35 1.72 -13.48
N ASP A 191 -11.40 2.10 -12.20
CA ASP A 191 -12.48 1.71 -11.29
C ASP A 191 -13.64 2.72 -11.40
N SER A 192 -14.59 2.42 -12.29
CA SER A 192 -15.79 3.25 -12.50
C SER A 192 -16.87 3.06 -11.44
N GLU A 193 -16.77 2.03 -10.59
CA GLU A 193 -17.77 1.70 -9.57
C GLU A 193 -17.59 2.54 -8.32
N ARG A 194 -16.34 2.85 -7.96
CA ARG A 194 -16.05 3.78 -6.85
C ARG A 194 -16.18 5.21 -7.33
N LYS A 195 -17.08 5.97 -6.69
CA LYS A 195 -17.14 7.43 -6.88
C LYS A 195 -16.47 8.12 -5.70
N GLY A 196 -15.56 9.04 -5.99
CA GLY A 196 -14.96 9.89 -4.97
C GLY A 196 -16.03 10.72 -4.26
N ASN A 197 -16.05 10.69 -2.92
CA ASN A 197 -17.10 11.32 -2.13
C ASN A 197 -17.11 12.84 -2.33
N GLN A 198 -18.22 13.39 -2.80
CA GLN A 198 -18.29 14.82 -3.10
C GLN A 198 -18.13 15.68 -1.84
N SER A 199 -18.69 15.21 -0.73
CA SER A 199 -18.60 15.87 0.58
C SER A 199 -17.18 16.07 1.08
N LEU A 200 -16.23 15.18 0.74
CA LEU A 200 -14.83 15.32 1.14
C LEU A 200 -14.12 16.44 0.39
N LYS A 201 -14.45 16.62 -0.89
CA LYS A 201 -13.81 17.61 -1.76
C LYS A 201 -14.11 19.03 -1.31
N ASP A 202 -15.29 19.26 -0.76
CA ASP A 202 -15.73 20.57 -0.28
C ASP A 202 -14.87 21.09 0.90
N PHE A 203 -14.10 20.21 1.54
CA PHE A 203 -13.20 20.56 2.65
C PHE A 203 -11.72 20.67 2.25
N ALA A 204 -11.36 20.29 1.03
CA ALA A 204 -9.98 20.27 0.56
C ALA A 204 -9.70 21.43 -0.39
N ASP A 205 -8.52 22.06 -0.25
CA ASP A 205 -8.05 23.12 -1.14
C ASP A 205 -7.68 22.58 -2.53
N TRP A 206 -7.33 21.29 -2.60
CA TRP A 206 -7.11 20.57 -3.86
C TRP A 206 -7.40 19.08 -3.68
N THR A 207 -7.67 18.40 -4.79
CA THR A 207 -7.93 16.95 -4.78
C THR A 207 -7.28 16.24 -5.95
N ILE A 208 -6.57 15.15 -5.66
CA ILE A 208 -6.21 14.13 -6.65
C ILE A 208 -7.32 13.08 -6.68
N LYS A 209 -8.01 12.97 -7.81
CA LYS A 209 -9.20 12.12 -7.95
C LYS A 209 -8.87 10.64 -8.10
N TYR A 210 -7.67 10.31 -8.59
CA TYR A 210 -7.24 8.94 -8.82
C TYR A 210 -5.71 8.86 -8.89
N ILE A 211 -5.20 7.66 -8.63
CA ILE A 211 -3.80 7.28 -8.73
C ILE A 211 -3.64 6.47 -10.03
N HIS A 212 -2.65 6.86 -10.83
CA HIS A 212 -2.32 6.20 -12.08
C HIS A 212 -1.56 4.90 -11.85
N GLU A 213 -1.68 3.95 -12.77
CA GLU A 213 -0.96 2.69 -12.68
C GLU A 213 0.55 2.91 -12.80
N GLU A 214 0.97 3.84 -13.65
CA GLU A 214 2.37 4.22 -13.82
C GLU A 214 2.97 4.76 -12.51
N GLU A 215 2.20 5.53 -11.74
CA GLU A 215 2.63 6.07 -10.43
C GLU A 215 2.80 4.95 -9.40
N LEU A 216 1.92 3.96 -9.40
CA LEU A 216 2.06 2.78 -8.55
C LEU A 216 3.29 1.95 -8.95
N GLN A 217 3.51 1.80 -10.26
CA GLN A 217 4.60 0.99 -10.81
C GLN A 217 5.98 1.59 -10.49
N ILE A 218 6.16 2.91 -10.62
CA ILE A 218 7.45 3.56 -10.34
C ILE A 218 7.74 3.71 -8.84
N SER A 219 6.71 3.64 -8.00
CA SER A 219 6.83 3.76 -6.54
C SER A 219 6.83 2.40 -5.83
N GLN A 220 7.38 1.35 -6.45
CA GLN A 220 7.57 0.06 -5.78
C GLN A 220 8.87 0.05 -4.95
N LEU A 221 8.84 -0.63 -3.81
CA LEU A 221 10.05 -0.94 -3.05
C LEU A 221 10.93 -1.93 -3.83
N PRO A 222 12.25 -1.95 -3.60
CA PRO A 222 13.11 -3.03 -4.08
C PRO A 222 12.59 -4.41 -3.65
N CYS A 223 12.69 -5.42 -4.51
CA CYS A 223 12.20 -6.78 -4.22
C CYS A 223 12.79 -7.37 -2.94
N ARG A 224 14.01 -6.99 -2.56
CA ARG A 224 14.59 -7.25 -1.24
C ARG A 224 14.98 -5.92 -0.60
N VAL A 225 14.47 -5.66 0.60
CA VAL A 225 14.86 -4.51 1.41
C VAL A 225 15.80 -4.96 2.52
N ALA A 226 17.04 -4.47 2.49
CA ALA A 226 18.07 -4.83 3.45
C ALA A 226 17.80 -4.22 4.84
N GLY A 227 18.20 -4.93 5.89
CA GLY A 227 18.06 -4.56 7.30
C GLY A 227 18.61 -5.68 8.18
N ALA A 228 18.51 -5.56 9.51
CA ALA A 228 18.94 -6.61 10.43
C ALA A 228 18.31 -7.98 10.08
N LYS A 229 17.02 -7.94 9.72
CA LYS A 229 16.36 -8.99 8.94
C LYS A 229 15.89 -8.38 7.63
N SER A 230 16.30 -8.98 6.51
CA SER A 230 15.84 -8.53 5.19
C SER A 230 14.36 -8.83 5.00
N ALA A 231 13.63 -7.86 4.46
CA ALA A 231 12.28 -8.06 3.96
C ALA A 231 12.34 -8.43 2.47
N ILE A 232 11.46 -9.34 2.04
CA ILE A 232 11.43 -9.84 0.66
C ILE A 232 9.99 -9.72 0.16
N LYS A 233 9.81 -9.21 -1.06
CA LYS A 233 8.52 -9.11 -1.74
C LYS A 233 7.89 -10.50 -1.84
N PRO A 234 6.65 -10.69 -1.34
CA PRO A 234 5.94 -11.95 -1.49
C PRO A 234 5.76 -12.34 -2.96
N VAL A 235 5.95 -13.63 -3.28
CA VAL A 235 5.83 -14.13 -4.66
C VAL A 235 4.44 -13.89 -5.24
N SER A 236 3.40 -14.04 -4.41
CA SER A 236 1.99 -13.78 -4.76
C SER A 236 1.68 -12.30 -5.06
N TRP A 237 2.66 -11.39 -4.93
CA TRP A 237 2.53 -9.97 -5.21
C TRP A 237 3.21 -9.57 -6.52
N PHE A 238 3.79 -10.50 -7.27
CA PHE A 238 4.22 -10.26 -8.65
C PHE A 238 3.07 -10.46 -9.63
N LYS A 239 3.17 -9.85 -10.80
CA LYS A 239 2.24 -10.01 -11.93
C LYS A 239 2.27 -11.42 -12.49
N TYR A 240 3.44 -12.08 -12.46
CA TYR A 240 3.67 -13.43 -12.96
C TYR A 240 4.22 -14.35 -11.85
N PRO A 241 3.42 -14.65 -10.80
CA PRO A 241 3.90 -15.33 -9.59
C PRO A 241 4.51 -16.71 -9.87
N GLU A 242 3.91 -17.50 -10.75
CA GLU A 242 4.39 -18.85 -11.11
C GLU A 242 5.80 -18.81 -11.74
N LYS A 243 6.04 -17.88 -12.67
CA LYS A 243 7.35 -17.71 -13.33
C LYS A 243 8.43 -17.25 -12.34
N VAL A 244 8.06 -16.34 -11.43
CA VAL A 244 8.96 -15.87 -10.36
C VAL A 244 9.30 -17.02 -9.41
N GLU A 245 8.32 -17.85 -9.06
CA GLU A 245 8.50 -19.01 -8.20
C GLU A 245 9.47 -20.04 -8.83
N GLU A 246 9.34 -20.35 -10.12
CA GLU A 246 10.25 -21.24 -10.83
C GLU A 246 11.71 -20.74 -10.80
N ILE A 247 11.91 -19.45 -11.02
CA ILE A 247 13.23 -18.80 -10.94
C ILE A 247 13.82 -18.95 -9.53
N LEU A 248 13.05 -18.58 -8.50
CA LEU A 248 13.50 -18.63 -7.11
C LEU A 248 13.75 -20.07 -6.64
N ASN A 249 12.90 -21.02 -7.04
CA ASN A 249 13.09 -22.44 -6.74
C ASN A 249 14.38 -22.97 -7.39
N THR A 250 14.68 -22.57 -8.62
CA THR A 250 15.92 -23.00 -9.30
C THR A 250 17.15 -22.43 -8.62
N LEU A 251 17.18 -21.13 -8.32
CA LEU A 251 18.32 -20.48 -7.67
C LEU A 251 18.53 -20.98 -6.23
N SER A 252 17.45 -21.19 -5.48
CA SER A 252 17.52 -21.56 -4.05
C SER A 252 17.87 -23.04 -3.81
N GLN A 253 17.97 -23.86 -4.85
CA GLN A 253 18.40 -25.27 -4.73
C GLN A 253 19.77 -25.41 -4.06
N LYS A 254 19.93 -26.47 -3.26
CA LYS A 254 21.22 -26.87 -2.70
C LYS A 254 22.20 -27.14 -3.84
N GLY A 255 23.38 -26.55 -3.76
CA GLY A 255 24.40 -26.61 -4.83
C GLY A 255 24.30 -25.50 -5.88
N VAL A 256 23.30 -24.62 -5.80
CA VAL A 256 23.24 -23.37 -6.61
C VAL A 256 23.53 -22.18 -5.68
N GLU A 257 22.51 -21.47 -5.19
CA GLU A 257 22.67 -20.47 -4.11
C GLU A 257 22.29 -21.03 -2.73
N GLY A 258 21.40 -22.03 -2.69
CA GLY A 258 21.03 -22.76 -1.49
C GLY A 258 20.03 -22.08 -0.55
N SER A 259 19.55 -20.86 -0.86
CA SER A 259 18.44 -20.24 -0.13
C SER A 259 17.78 -19.10 -0.91
N VAL A 260 16.53 -18.76 -0.59
CA VAL A 260 15.78 -17.65 -1.21
C VAL A 260 16.46 -16.28 -1.02
N PRO A 261 16.98 -15.90 0.18
CA PRO A 261 17.70 -14.64 0.33
C PRO A 261 18.96 -14.55 -0.55
N LYS A 262 19.67 -15.67 -0.76
CA LYS A 262 20.84 -15.70 -1.64
C LYS A 262 20.45 -15.66 -3.12
N ALA A 263 19.34 -16.30 -3.49
CA ALA A 263 18.74 -16.17 -4.82
C ALA A 263 18.43 -14.71 -5.16
N TRP A 264 17.81 -13.96 -4.25
CA TRP A 264 17.59 -12.53 -4.45
C TRP A 264 18.89 -11.73 -4.57
N LYS A 265 19.91 -12.02 -3.75
CA LYS A 265 21.23 -11.38 -3.90
C LYS A 265 21.88 -11.65 -5.27
N TRP A 266 21.59 -12.78 -5.90
CA TRP A 266 22.03 -13.08 -7.26
C TRP A 266 21.25 -12.24 -8.27
N LEU A 267 19.92 -12.15 -8.11
CA LEU A 267 19.03 -11.34 -8.99
C LEU A 267 19.27 -9.83 -8.88
N GLU A 268 19.93 -9.36 -7.83
CA GLU A 268 20.34 -7.96 -7.64
C GLU A 268 21.60 -7.57 -8.41
N ARG A 269 22.11 -8.45 -9.27
CA ARG A 269 23.29 -8.20 -10.10
C ARG A 269 22.94 -8.31 -11.57
N PRO A 270 23.59 -7.54 -12.46
CA PRO A 270 23.42 -7.71 -13.90
C PRO A 270 23.72 -9.15 -14.31
N LEU A 271 22.93 -9.66 -15.26
CA LEU A 271 23.18 -10.98 -15.83
C LEU A 271 24.55 -11.01 -16.50
N HIS A 272 25.31 -12.09 -16.27
CA HIS A 272 26.57 -12.29 -16.97
C HIS A 272 26.32 -12.64 -18.43
N HIS A 273 27.18 -12.12 -19.31
CA HIS A 273 27.15 -12.55 -20.70
C HIS A 273 27.54 -14.03 -20.80
N ALA A 274 26.74 -14.81 -21.53
CA ALA A 274 26.99 -16.22 -21.79
C ALA A 274 26.61 -16.54 -23.23
N ASP A 275 27.44 -17.32 -23.89
CA ASP A 275 27.24 -17.68 -25.30
C ASP A 275 25.91 -18.41 -25.50
N GLY A 276 25.13 -17.95 -26.48
CA GLY A 276 23.82 -18.51 -26.82
C GLY A 276 22.65 -18.04 -25.94
N LEU A 277 22.88 -17.15 -24.98
CA LEU A 277 21.81 -16.50 -24.21
C LEU A 277 21.60 -15.05 -24.64
N GLU A 278 20.34 -14.64 -24.67
CA GLU A 278 19.98 -13.25 -24.93
C GLU A 278 20.47 -12.35 -23.78
N ASN A 279 21.00 -11.17 -24.13
CA ASN A 279 21.44 -10.19 -23.15
C ASN A 279 20.28 -9.30 -22.73
N MET A 280 20.26 -8.96 -21.44
CA MET A 280 19.31 -7.99 -20.89
C MET A 280 20.06 -6.86 -20.20
N LYS A 281 19.63 -5.61 -20.44
CA LYS A 281 20.12 -4.45 -19.67
C LYS A 281 19.30 -4.30 -18.39
N GLY A 282 19.96 -3.91 -17.31
CA GLY A 282 19.33 -3.64 -16.01
C GLY A 282 19.56 -4.77 -15.00
N ILE A 283 18.89 -4.65 -13.86
CA ILE A 283 18.96 -5.60 -12.76
C ILE A 283 17.74 -6.53 -12.83
N PRO A 284 17.93 -7.87 -12.87
CA PRO A 284 16.83 -8.83 -12.93
C PRO A 284 15.74 -8.59 -11.87
N ALA A 285 16.14 -8.29 -10.64
CA ALA A 285 15.21 -8.04 -9.54
C ALA A 285 14.23 -6.88 -9.79
N ASP A 286 14.59 -5.91 -10.63
CA ASP A 286 13.73 -4.76 -10.95
C ASP A 286 12.76 -5.05 -12.11
N LEU A 287 12.92 -6.22 -12.76
CA LEU A 287 12.27 -6.56 -14.03
C LEU A 287 11.41 -7.83 -13.90
N MET A 288 11.15 -8.26 -12.66
CA MET A 288 10.39 -9.48 -12.34
C MET A 288 8.89 -9.38 -12.65
N ASP A 289 8.39 -8.20 -13.01
CA ASP A 289 7.01 -7.97 -13.46
C ASP A 289 6.90 -7.76 -14.99
N ASP A 290 8.01 -7.88 -15.73
CA ASP A 290 8.06 -7.86 -17.21
C ASP A 290 8.18 -9.29 -17.76
N GLU A 291 7.26 -9.67 -18.64
CA GLU A 291 7.17 -11.05 -19.13
C GLU A 291 8.33 -11.48 -20.02
N ILE A 292 8.85 -10.55 -20.84
CA ILE A 292 9.96 -10.82 -21.76
C ILE A 292 11.24 -10.93 -20.94
N ALA A 293 11.45 -9.99 -20.00
CA ALA A 293 12.54 -10.02 -19.04
C ALA A 293 12.59 -11.33 -18.27
N LEU A 294 11.46 -11.77 -17.71
CA LEU A 294 11.36 -13.04 -16.98
C LEU A 294 11.78 -14.24 -17.82
N GLY A 295 11.42 -14.25 -19.12
CA GLY A 295 11.86 -15.29 -20.04
C GLY A 295 13.38 -15.36 -20.16
N ILE A 296 14.03 -14.22 -20.34
CA ILE A 296 15.49 -14.11 -20.42
C ILE A 296 16.13 -14.51 -19.08
N ILE A 297 15.65 -13.97 -17.97
CA ILE A 297 16.14 -14.27 -16.61
C ILE A 297 16.06 -15.77 -16.34
N HIS A 298 14.96 -16.42 -16.68
CA HIS A 298 14.78 -17.86 -16.48
C HIS A 298 15.80 -18.70 -17.27
N GLN A 299 16.11 -18.32 -18.50
CA GLN A 299 17.15 -19.01 -19.29
C GLN A 299 18.53 -18.89 -18.64
N HIS A 300 18.90 -17.68 -18.20
CA HIS A 300 20.16 -17.42 -17.49
C HIS A 300 20.24 -18.21 -16.18
N VAL A 301 19.15 -18.24 -15.41
CA VAL A 301 19.07 -19.00 -14.15
C VAL A 301 19.27 -20.49 -14.38
N LYS A 302 18.66 -21.07 -15.44
CA LYS A 302 18.85 -22.48 -15.80
C LYS A 302 20.30 -22.78 -16.20
N ALA A 303 20.91 -21.93 -17.02
CA ALA A 303 22.31 -22.09 -17.41
C ALA A 303 23.26 -22.00 -16.21
N TYR A 304 23.04 -21.01 -15.33
CA TYR A 304 23.81 -20.82 -14.10
C TYR A 304 23.69 -22.01 -13.16
N ALA A 305 22.48 -22.52 -12.94
CA ALA A 305 22.25 -23.69 -12.08
C ALA A 305 22.94 -24.95 -12.64
N ASN A 306 22.92 -25.16 -13.96
CA ASN A 306 23.63 -26.26 -14.61
C ASN A 306 25.15 -26.14 -14.46
N TYR A 307 25.71 -24.93 -14.60
CA TYR A 307 27.13 -24.68 -14.38
C TYR A 307 27.54 -24.98 -12.93
N LYS A 308 26.78 -24.47 -11.96
CA LYS A 308 27.04 -24.68 -10.53
C LYS A 308 26.98 -26.14 -10.10
N LYS A 309 26.06 -26.93 -10.67
CA LYS A 309 25.93 -28.37 -10.37
C LYS A 309 27.06 -29.23 -10.97
N ARG A 310 27.77 -28.71 -11.98
CA ARG A 310 28.91 -29.39 -12.63
C ARG A 310 30.26 -29.00 -12.03
N SER A 311 30.31 -27.91 -11.27
CA SER A 311 31.51 -27.38 -10.60
C SER A 311 31.61 -27.91 -9.17
#